data_AF-A0AAX0S5B8-F1
#
_entry.id   AF-A0AAX0S5B8-F1
#
_cell.length_a   1.000
_cell.length_b   1.000
_cell.length_c   1.000
_cell.angle_alpha   90.00
_cell.angle_beta   90.00
_cell.angle_gamma   90.00
#
_symmetry.space_group_name_H-M   'P 1'
#
loop_
_entity.id
_entity.type
_entity.pdbx_description
1 polymer ?
#
loop_
_entity_poly.entity_id
_entity_poly.type
_entity_poly.pdbx_seq_one_letter_code
_entity_poly.pdbx_strand_id
1 'polypeptide(L)'
;MLFKKRDELDPNKKWYSIGIMTDHGLQDEEYDALIKRIHDSVENVVIISDLVRVEWDEEKLQTLSERFRYPTFSDPCFIINEFKSVDIKRERKLLEKNHKWKRLFGLLSPIEYMVAETKAAHDFDKALYYTDDVDNAIEYLTK
;
A
#
# COMPACT_ATOMS: atom_id res chain seq x y z
N MET A 1 0.40 -9.24 -1.96
CA MET A 1 0.71 -8.42 -0.76
C MET A 1 1.55 -9.25 0.22
N LEU A 2 2.74 -8.78 0.56
CA LEU A 2 3.64 -9.40 1.55
C LEU A 2 3.71 -8.53 2.80
N PHE A 3 3.70 -9.15 3.99
CA PHE A 3 3.73 -8.47 5.27
C PHE A 3 4.92 -8.89 6.12
N LYS A 4 5.66 -7.91 6.65
CA LYS A 4 6.61 -8.14 7.74
C LYS A 4 5.87 -8.30 9.07
N LYS A 5 6.32 -9.20 9.95
CA LYS A 5 5.65 -9.46 11.23
C LYS A 5 5.83 -8.29 12.20
N ARG A 6 4.81 -8.02 13.01
CA ARG A 6 4.76 -6.86 13.91
C ARG A 6 5.84 -6.86 15.00
N ASP A 7 6.27 -8.03 15.46
CA ASP A 7 7.31 -8.17 16.49
C ASP A 7 8.73 -7.86 15.95
N GLU A 8 8.86 -7.74 14.62
CA GLU A 8 10.10 -7.37 13.93
C GLU A 8 10.21 -5.86 13.70
N LEU A 9 9.20 -5.08 14.12
CA LEU A 9 9.14 -3.63 13.91
C LEU A 9 9.70 -2.89 15.12
N ASP A 10 10.90 -2.33 14.97
CA ASP A 10 11.49 -1.38 15.91
C ASP A 10 10.58 -0.14 16.06
N PRO A 11 10.06 0.17 17.28
CA PRO A 11 9.16 1.29 17.49
C PRO A 11 9.82 2.67 17.30
N ASN A 12 11.15 2.74 17.25
CA ASN A 12 11.89 3.99 17.03
C ASN A 12 12.19 4.24 15.55
N LYS A 13 11.92 3.28 14.67
CA LYS A 13 12.08 3.43 13.22
C LYS A 13 10.78 3.85 12.55
N LYS A 14 10.90 4.67 11.51
CA LYS A 14 9.80 4.88 10.56
C LYS A 14 9.68 3.64 9.67
N TRP A 15 8.45 3.20 9.49
CA TRP A 15 8.10 2.06 8.66
C TRP A 15 7.27 2.54 7.49
N TYR A 16 7.40 1.88 6.36
CA TYR A 16 6.79 2.30 5.12
C TYR A 16 5.98 1.19 4.45
N SER A 17 5.02 1.61 3.64
CA SER A 17 4.29 0.79 2.68
C SER A 17 4.56 1.32 1.27
N ILE A 18 4.66 0.40 0.31
CA ILE A 18 4.84 0.72 -1.10
C ILE A 18 3.66 0.15 -1.89
N GLY A 19 2.93 1.03 -2.57
CA GLY A 19 1.96 0.67 -3.58
C GLY A 19 2.64 0.67 -4.95
N ILE A 20 2.66 -0.48 -5.63
CA ILE A 20 3.05 -0.57 -7.03
C ILE A 20 1.77 -0.49 -7.84
N MET A 21 1.52 0.65 -8.45
CA MET A 21 0.27 0.96 -9.13
C MET A 21 0.42 0.76 -10.64
N THR A 22 -0.45 -0.07 -11.21
CA THR A 22 -0.52 -0.38 -12.64
C THR A 22 -1.95 -0.24 -13.17
N ASP A 23 -2.15 -0.20 -14.48
CA ASP A 23 -3.52 -0.16 -15.03
C ASP A 23 -4.25 -1.51 -14.91
N HIS A 24 -3.50 -2.63 -14.98
CA HIS A 24 -4.07 -3.97 -15.14
C HIS A 24 -3.53 -5.03 -14.17
N GLY A 25 -2.71 -4.64 -13.19
CA GLY A 25 -1.98 -5.55 -12.34
C GLY A 25 -0.66 -6.00 -12.98
N LEU A 26 0.27 -6.46 -12.15
CA LEU A 26 1.51 -7.06 -12.60
C LEU A 26 1.35 -8.57 -12.83
N GLN A 27 2.13 -9.12 -13.75
CA GLN A 27 2.31 -10.56 -13.79
C GLN A 27 3.10 -11.01 -12.54
N ASP A 28 2.85 -12.24 -12.07
CA ASP A 28 3.44 -12.76 -10.84
C ASP A 28 4.98 -12.68 -10.87
N GLU A 29 5.62 -13.01 -12.00
CA GLU A 29 7.08 -12.96 -12.12
C GLU A 29 7.64 -11.52 -12.07
N GLU A 30 6.93 -10.55 -12.63
CA GLU A 30 7.31 -9.14 -12.62
C GLU A 30 7.18 -8.56 -11.21
N TYR A 31 6.08 -8.89 -10.53
CA TYR A 31 5.81 -8.51 -9.16
C TYR A 31 6.86 -9.09 -8.20
N ASP A 32 7.17 -10.39 -8.33
CA ASP A 32 8.18 -11.06 -7.50
C ASP A 32 9.58 -10.47 -7.71
N ALA A 33 9.96 -10.16 -8.95
CA ALA A 33 11.24 -9.54 -9.26
C ALA A 33 11.37 -8.14 -8.62
N LEU A 34 10.31 -7.31 -8.71
CA LEU A 34 10.27 -5.98 -8.12
C LEU A 34 10.32 -6.03 -6.59
N ILE A 35 9.51 -6.89 -5.98
CA ILE A 35 9.51 -7.11 -4.53
C ILE A 35 10.89 -7.53 -4.05
N LYS A 36 11.50 -8.51 -4.73
CA LYS A 36 12.82 -9.00 -4.34
C LYS A 36 13.84 -7.87 -4.38
N ARG A 37 13.86 -7.08 -5.46
CA ARG A 37 14.76 -5.93 -5.61
C ARG A 37 14.61 -4.92 -4.47
N ILE A 38 13.37 -4.57 -4.13
CA ILE A 38 13.07 -3.64 -3.04
C ILE A 38 13.53 -4.23 -1.70
N HIS A 39 13.14 -5.47 -1.38
CA HIS A 39 13.51 -6.09 -0.10
C HIS A 39 15.01 -6.28 0.08
N ASP A 40 15.74 -6.60 -1.00
CA ASP A 40 17.20 -6.70 -0.97
C ASP A 40 17.87 -5.33 -0.72
N SER A 41 17.17 -4.22 -0.97
CA SER A 41 17.71 -2.86 -0.91
C SER A 41 17.28 -2.06 0.31
N VAL A 42 16.12 -2.36 0.92
CA VAL A 42 15.55 -1.59 2.04
C VAL A 42 14.96 -2.47 3.14
N GLU A 43 15.24 -2.13 4.40
CA GLU A 43 14.79 -2.90 5.57
C GLU A 43 13.52 -2.36 6.24
N ASN A 44 13.16 -1.10 5.97
CA ASN A 44 12.12 -0.32 6.63
C ASN A 44 10.75 -0.38 5.92
N VAL A 45 10.56 -1.33 5.02
CA VAL A 45 9.29 -1.58 4.31
C VAL A 45 8.57 -2.77 4.94
N VAL A 46 7.32 -2.54 5.34
CA VAL A 46 6.47 -3.57 5.96
C VAL A 46 5.60 -4.27 4.94
N ILE A 47 5.13 -3.50 3.94
CA ILE A 47 4.10 -3.93 3.00
C ILE A 47 4.47 -3.44 1.60
N ILE A 48 4.41 -4.37 0.64
CA ILE A 48 4.39 -4.06 -0.78
C ILE A 48 3.09 -4.63 -1.36
N SER A 49 2.31 -3.80 -2.05
CA SER A 49 1.03 -4.20 -2.66
C SER A 49 1.02 -3.88 -4.15
N ASP A 50 0.53 -4.81 -4.96
CA ASP A 50 0.08 -4.50 -6.31
C ASP A 50 -1.27 -3.77 -6.22
N LEU A 51 -1.37 -2.62 -6.86
CA LEU A 51 -2.52 -1.74 -6.87
C LEU A 51 -3.01 -1.59 -8.31
N VAL A 52 -4.23 -2.01 -8.59
CA VAL A 52 -4.81 -1.92 -9.93
C VAL A 52 -5.61 -0.63 -10.06
N ARG A 53 -5.12 0.33 -10.85
CA ARG A 53 -5.64 1.71 -10.95
C ARG A 53 -7.13 1.77 -11.22
N VAL A 54 -7.65 0.90 -12.09
CA VAL A 54 -9.08 0.85 -12.44
C VAL A 54 -9.99 0.40 -11.29
N GLU A 55 -9.43 -0.18 -10.23
CA GLU A 55 -10.17 -0.60 -9.03
C GLU A 55 -10.17 0.47 -7.91
N TRP A 56 -9.40 1.56 -8.10
CA TRP A 56 -9.29 2.63 -7.13
C TRP A 56 -10.31 3.75 -7.36
N ASP A 57 -10.60 4.47 -6.28
CA ASP A 57 -11.52 5.60 -6.27
C ASP A 57 -10.92 6.78 -7.07
N GLU A 58 -11.68 7.31 -8.03
CA GLU A 58 -11.26 8.42 -8.89
C GLU A 58 -10.91 9.68 -8.09
N GLU A 59 -11.65 9.98 -7.01
CA GLU A 59 -11.35 11.13 -6.14
C GLU A 59 -10.00 10.96 -5.43
N LYS A 60 -9.66 9.72 -5.08
CA LYS A 60 -8.37 9.38 -4.45
C LYS A 60 -7.22 9.49 -5.46
N LEU A 61 -7.42 9.03 -6.69
CA LEU A 61 -6.44 9.19 -7.76
C LEU A 61 -6.23 10.67 -8.11
N GLN A 62 -7.29 11.46 -8.15
CA GLN A 62 -7.20 12.91 -8.35
C GLN A 62 -6.38 13.57 -7.22
N THR A 63 -6.66 13.21 -5.96
CA THR A 63 -5.91 13.73 -4.80
C THR A 63 -4.41 13.43 -4.93
N LEU A 64 -4.05 12.22 -5.38
CA LEU A 64 -2.66 11.84 -5.60
C LEU A 64 -2.00 12.67 -6.72
N SER A 65 -2.71 12.85 -7.85
CA SER A 65 -2.25 13.64 -8.99
C SER A 65 -2.01 15.11 -8.61
N GLU A 66 -2.97 15.73 -7.91
CA GLU A 66 -2.88 17.12 -7.45
C GLU A 66 -1.73 17.32 -6.47
N ARG A 67 -1.55 16.38 -5.53
CA ARG A 67 -0.51 16.45 -4.50
C ARG A 67 0.90 16.48 -5.09
N PHE A 68 1.16 15.66 -6.11
CA PHE A 68 2.49 15.52 -6.70
C PHE A 68 2.64 16.25 -8.04
N ARG A 69 1.59 16.93 -8.52
CA ARG A 69 1.55 17.65 -9.81
C ARG A 69 1.94 16.76 -11.00
N TYR A 70 1.54 15.50 -10.97
CA TYR A 70 1.77 14.55 -12.05
C TYR A 70 0.52 14.49 -12.94
N PRO A 71 0.60 14.95 -14.20
CA PRO A 71 -0.57 15.05 -15.08
C PRO A 71 -1.07 13.67 -15.57
N THR A 72 -0.20 12.66 -15.54
CA THR A 72 -0.48 11.29 -15.98
C THR A 72 0.31 10.31 -15.14
N PHE A 73 -0.34 9.27 -14.63
CA PHE A 73 0.33 8.19 -13.91
C PHE A 73 1.03 7.25 -14.90
N SER A 74 2.33 7.02 -14.71
CA SER A 74 3.06 5.97 -15.42
C SER A 74 2.56 4.58 -15.03
N ASP A 75 2.87 3.59 -15.85
CA ASP A 75 2.53 2.19 -15.60
C ASP A 75 3.79 1.31 -15.74
N PRO A 76 4.40 0.83 -14.64
CA PRO A 76 4.00 1.02 -13.23
C PRO A 76 4.38 2.41 -12.67
N CYS A 77 3.79 2.76 -11.51
CA CYS A 77 4.28 3.82 -10.63
C CYS A 77 4.32 3.36 -9.16
N PHE A 78 5.20 3.98 -8.38
CA PHE A 78 5.48 3.65 -6.98
C PHE A 78 4.97 4.76 -6.07
N ILE A 79 4.15 4.38 -5.10
CA ILE A 79 3.56 5.29 -4.11
C ILE A 79 4.06 4.86 -2.74
N ILE A 80 4.67 5.78 -2.00
CA ILE A 80 5.23 5.48 -0.67
C ILE A 80 4.42 6.18 0.40
N ASN A 81 4.00 5.41 1.40
CA ASN A 81 3.25 5.86 2.55
C ASN A 81 3.99 5.49 3.85
N GLU A 82 3.79 6.30 4.91
CA GLU A 82 4.18 5.88 6.25
C GLU A 82 3.25 4.76 6.72
N PHE A 83 3.80 3.62 7.09
CA PHE A 83 3.04 2.51 7.64
C PHE A 83 2.69 2.76 9.11
N LYS A 84 1.38 2.90 9.38
CA LYS A 84 0.85 3.03 10.74
C LYS A 84 -0.04 1.84 11.09
N SER A 85 0.47 0.93 11.93
CA SER A 85 -0.33 -0.21 12.40
C SER A 85 -1.64 0.17 13.09
N VAL A 86 -1.74 1.39 13.62
CA VAL A 86 -2.97 1.93 14.22
C VAL A 86 -4.04 2.20 13.16
N ASP A 87 -3.66 2.65 11.97
CA ASP A 87 -4.59 2.96 10.87
C ASP A 87 -5.19 1.66 10.32
N ILE A 88 -4.38 0.62 10.12
CA ILE A 88 -4.83 -0.73 9.74
C ILE A 88 -5.85 -1.29 10.74
N LYS A 89 -5.53 -1.20 12.05
CA LYS A 89 -6.42 -1.69 13.12
C LYS A 89 -7.72 -0.90 13.20
N ARG A 90 -7.66 0.42 12.95
CA ARG A 90 -8.84 1.27 12.91
C ARG A 90 -9.74 0.84 11.76
N GLU A 91 -9.19 0.67 10.57
CA GLU A 91 -9.95 0.30 9.38
C GLU A 91 -10.61 -1.07 9.52
N ARG A 92 -9.86 -2.04 10.05
CA ARG A 92 -10.41 -3.36 10.41
C ARG A 92 -11.62 -3.26 11.36
N LYS A 93 -11.51 -2.46 12.41
CA LYS A 93 -12.61 -2.23 13.36
C LYS A 93 -13.80 -1.53 12.71
N LEU A 94 -13.56 -0.61 11.77
CA LEU A 94 -14.61 0.07 11.01
C LEU A 94 -15.35 -0.90 10.09
N LEU A 95 -14.63 -1.73 9.33
CA LEU A 95 -15.21 -2.79 8.51
C LEU A 95 -16.11 -3.72 9.36
N GLU A 96 -15.58 -4.22 10.47
CA GLU A 96 -16.32 -5.06 11.41
C GLU A 96 -17.56 -4.37 11.99
N LYS A 97 -17.47 -3.07 12.30
CA LYS A 97 -18.57 -2.25 12.84
C LYS A 97 -19.64 -1.97 11.77
N ASN A 98 -19.25 -1.82 10.50
CA ASN A 98 -20.18 -1.56 9.40
C ASN A 98 -20.87 -2.85 8.95
N HIS A 99 -20.21 -3.99 9.13
CA HIS A 99 -20.73 -5.31 8.75
C HIS A 99 -21.00 -6.20 9.96
N LYS A 100 -21.60 -5.66 11.04
CA LYS A 100 -21.79 -6.38 12.33
C LYS A 100 -22.46 -7.73 12.17
N TRP A 101 -23.46 -7.83 11.30
CA TRP A 101 -24.18 -9.08 11.04
C TRP A 101 -23.30 -10.09 10.31
N LYS A 102 -22.61 -9.67 9.23
CA LYS A 102 -21.65 -10.55 8.55
C LYS A 102 -20.59 -11.05 9.52
N ARG A 103 -20.04 -10.16 10.36
CA ARG A 103 -19.08 -10.54 11.40
C ARG A 103 -19.67 -11.54 12.40
N LEU A 104 -20.88 -11.29 12.91
CA LEU A 104 -21.55 -12.16 13.87
C LEU A 104 -21.77 -13.57 13.33
N PHE A 105 -22.09 -13.68 12.04
CA PHE A 105 -22.28 -14.96 11.36
C PHE A 105 -21.00 -15.53 10.72
N GLY A 106 -19.83 -14.92 10.94
CA GLY A 106 -18.56 -15.37 10.36
C GLY A 106 -18.47 -15.25 8.82
N LEU A 107 -19.28 -14.39 8.21
CA LEU A 107 -19.41 -14.18 6.76
C LEU A 107 -18.53 -13.04 6.23
N LEU A 108 -17.70 -12.41 7.08
CA LEU A 108 -16.73 -11.43 6.61
C LEU A 108 -15.50 -12.17 6.07
N SER A 109 -15.28 -12.09 4.77
CA SER A 109 -14.24 -12.85 4.07
C SER A 109 -12.84 -12.29 4.35
N PRO A 110 -11.78 -13.12 4.25
CA PRO A 110 -10.40 -12.64 4.30
C PRO A 110 -10.09 -11.57 3.24
N ILE A 111 -10.73 -11.64 2.07
CA ILE A 111 -10.57 -10.66 0.98
C ILE A 111 -11.11 -9.29 1.41
N GLU A 112 -12.27 -9.22 2.06
CA GLU A 112 -12.83 -7.96 2.58
C GLU A 112 -11.87 -7.29 3.59
N TYR A 113 -11.22 -8.08 4.45
CA TYR A 113 -10.18 -7.55 5.33
C TYR A 113 -8.95 -7.07 4.55
N MET A 114 -8.44 -7.88 3.61
CA MET A 114 -7.26 -7.54 2.81
C MET A 114 -7.46 -6.23 2.05
N VAL A 115 -8.62 -6.02 1.44
CA VAL A 115 -8.95 -4.78 0.72
C VAL A 115 -8.98 -3.59 1.67
N ALA A 116 -9.63 -3.72 2.83
CA ALA A 116 -9.68 -2.65 3.84
C ALA A 116 -8.28 -2.30 4.37
N GLU A 117 -7.47 -3.31 4.68
CA GLU A 117 -6.10 -3.13 5.17
C GLU A 117 -5.18 -2.54 4.09
N THR A 118 -5.34 -2.93 2.82
CA THR A 118 -4.60 -2.34 1.69
C THR A 118 -4.92 -0.87 1.51
N LYS A 119 -6.21 -0.49 1.55
CA LYS A 119 -6.63 0.92 1.47
C LYS A 119 -6.08 1.76 2.62
N ALA A 120 -6.06 1.20 3.84
CA ALA A 120 -5.48 1.89 4.99
C ALA A 120 -3.95 2.00 4.94
N ALA A 121 -3.26 1.01 4.34
CA ALA A 121 -1.82 1.04 4.15
C ALA A 121 -1.39 2.05 3.07
N HIS A 122 -2.24 2.30 2.08
CA HIS A 122 -1.96 3.13 0.91
C HIS A 122 -2.93 4.31 0.80
N ASP A 123 -3.04 5.09 1.87
CA ASP A 123 -3.88 6.29 1.92
C ASP A 123 -3.24 7.44 1.12
N PHE A 124 -3.71 7.68 -0.11
CA PHE A 124 -3.10 8.64 -1.03
C PHE A 124 -3.06 10.09 -0.51
N ASP A 125 -4.00 10.47 0.37
CA ASP A 125 -4.00 11.78 1.02
C ASP A 125 -2.75 11.98 1.90
N LYS A 126 -2.17 10.88 2.37
CA LYS A 126 -0.97 10.82 3.23
C LYS A 126 0.26 10.31 2.50
N ALA A 127 0.20 10.16 1.17
CA ALA A 127 1.36 9.72 0.40
C ALA A 127 2.54 10.69 0.61
N LEU A 128 3.71 10.11 0.84
CA LEU A 128 4.94 10.84 1.13
C LEU A 128 5.80 11.03 -0.12
N TYR A 129 5.76 10.07 -1.02
CA TYR A 129 6.56 10.09 -2.24
C TYR A 129 5.84 9.36 -3.38
N TYR A 130 6.12 9.82 -4.60
CA TYR A 130 5.61 9.27 -5.84
C TYR A 130 6.73 9.27 -6.88
N THR A 131 6.90 8.17 -7.61
CA THR A 131 7.86 8.07 -8.71
C THR A 131 7.45 6.96 -9.69
N ASP A 132 7.94 7.06 -10.92
CA ASP A 132 7.83 6.04 -11.96
C ASP A 132 9.08 5.12 -12.03
N ASP A 133 10.06 5.35 -11.16
CA ASP A 133 11.33 4.62 -11.13
C ASP A 133 11.55 3.94 -9.77
N VAL A 134 11.77 2.63 -9.80
CA VAL A 134 12.03 1.83 -8.61
C VAL A 134 13.32 2.24 -7.89
N ASP A 135 14.35 2.71 -8.60
CA ASP A 135 15.59 3.17 -8.00
C ASP A 135 15.39 4.46 -7.20
N ASN A 136 14.57 5.38 -7.72
CA ASN A 136 14.18 6.59 -6.99
C ASN A 136 13.35 6.25 -5.74
N ALA A 137 12.48 5.23 -5.81
CA ALA A 137 11.72 4.75 -4.66
C ALA A 137 12.64 4.17 -3.58
N ILE A 138 13.64 3.37 -3.97
CA ILE A 138 14.66 2.83 -3.06
C ILE A 138 15.52 3.96 -2.47
N GLU A 139 15.94 4.92 -3.28
CA GLU A 139 16.73 6.07 -2.83
C GLU A 139 15.96 6.89 -1.78
N TYR A 140 14.64 7.08 -1.96
CA TYR A 140 13.80 7.76 -0.98
C TYR A 140 13.80 7.07 0.39
N LEU A 141 13.78 5.74 0.41
CA LEU A 141 13.65 4.93 1.63
C LEU A 141 14.97 4.70 2.36
N THR A 142 16.10 4.96 1.71
CA THR A 142 17.45 4.83 2.27
C THR A 142 18.01 6.13 2.85
N LYS A 143 17.34 7.27 2.60
CA LYS A 143 17.64 8.58 3.19
C LYS A 143 17.20 8.68 4.65
#